data_AF-A0A964ESK8-F1
#
_entry.id   AF-A0A964ESK8-F1
#
_cell.length_a   1.000
_cell.length_b   1.000
_cell.length_c   1.000
_cell.angle_alpha   90.00
_cell.angle_beta   90.00
_cell.angle_gamma   90.00
#
_symmetry.space_group_name_H-M   'P 1'
#
loop_
_entity.id
_entity.type
_entity.pdbx_description
1 polymer ?
#
loop_
_entity_poly.entity_id
_entity_poly.type
_entity_poly.pdbx_seq_one_letter_code
_entity_poly.pdbx_strand_id
1 'polypeptide(L)'
;MPPALRAALGAHVPSFEFVLHDLARIDDASLRVHPVLGVVHTMLKHIRDKDLITRLPDLAPIFADAYAAADGGLSALRLALSYLLEARDDLAPQHLADFLEQHVSQDLEELAMSTADRLREEGRQQERVSARLQAQRRTLHRLIELRFGPPSPATEARLQAATEADLARWVDHILTAASVDELLGS
;
A
#
# COMPACT_ATOMS: atom_id res chain seq x y z
N MET A 1 16.72 34.70 7.71
CA MET A 1 16.51 35.29 6.37
C MET A 1 16.70 36.80 6.45
N PRO A 2 17.46 37.42 5.53
CA PRO A 2 17.66 38.88 5.52
C PRO A 2 16.34 39.65 5.36
N PRO A 3 16.16 40.82 6.01
CA PRO A 3 14.89 41.56 5.99
C PRO A 3 14.39 41.93 4.59
N ALA A 4 15.31 42.31 3.68
CA ALA A 4 15.01 42.66 2.30
C ALA A 4 14.47 41.48 1.48
N LEU A 5 14.99 40.27 1.73
CA LEU A 5 14.56 39.05 1.04
C LEU A 5 13.17 38.60 1.51
N ARG A 6 12.83 38.83 2.79
CA ARG A 6 11.50 38.56 3.33
C ARG A 6 10.43 39.48 2.74
N ALA A 7 10.75 40.75 2.51
CA ALA A 7 9.83 41.71 1.90
C ALA A 7 9.57 41.40 0.40
N ALA A 8 10.62 41.05 -0.35
CA ALA A 8 10.50 40.72 -1.77
C ALA A 8 9.71 39.43 -2.04
N LEU A 9 9.78 38.47 -1.12
CA LEU A 9 9.07 37.20 -1.24
C LEU A 9 7.69 37.21 -0.59
N GLY A 10 7.32 38.25 0.17
CA GLY A 10 6.06 38.29 0.93
C GLY A 10 4.79 38.05 0.10
N ALA A 11 4.77 38.50 -1.16
CA ALA A 11 3.65 38.27 -2.09
C ALA A 11 3.65 36.87 -2.75
N HIS A 12 4.72 36.09 -2.57
CA HIS A 12 4.94 34.77 -3.17
C HIS A 12 5.20 33.68 -2.13
N VAL A 13 5.09 34.01 -0.84
CA VAL A 13 5.12 33.05 0.26
C VAL A 13 3.68 32.69 0.58
N PRO A 14 3.20 31.50 0.17
CA PRO A 14 1.89 31.03 0.59
C PRO A 14 1.82 30.97 2.11
N SER A 15 0.82 31.64 2.69
CA SER A 15 0.50 31.54 4.10
C SER A 15 -0.23 30.22 4.34
N PHE A 16 0.49 29.21 4.80
CA PHE A 16 -0.12 27.97 5.27
C PHE A 16 -0.46 28.14 6.75
N GLU A 17 -1.75 28.21 7.07
CA GLU A 17 -2.21 28.04 8.43
C GLU A 17 -2.27 26.54 8.72
N PHE A 18 -1.42 26.06 9.63
CA PHE A 18 -1.42 24.67 10.06
C PHE A 18 -2.51 24.48 11.12
N VAL A 19 -3.64 23.91 10.72
CA VAL A 19 -4.71 23.54 11.66
C VAL A 19 -4.51 22.08 12.06
N LEU A 20 -4.01 21.86 13.28
CA LEU A 20 -3.90 20.51 13.84
C LEU A 20 -5.26 20.04 14.33
N HIS A 21 -5.88 19.11 13.60
CA HIS A 21 -7.12 18.45 14.02
C HIS A 21 -6.81 17.17 14.81
N ASP A 22 -7.14 17.17 16.11
CA ASP A 22 -7.12 15.96 16.93
C ASP A 22 -8.33 15.07 16.63
N LEU A 23 -8.11 14.05 15.80
CA LEU A 23 -9.15 13.13 15.33
C LEU A 23 -9.78 12.30 16.45
N ALA A 24 -9.07 12.09 17.57
CA ALA A 24 -9.61 11.33 18.69
C ALA A 24 -10.75 12.06 19.43
N ARG A 25 -10.82 13.39 19.28
CA ARG A 25 -11.78 14.27 19.98
C ARG A 25 -12.88 14.83 19.09
N ILE A 26 -12.77 14.63 17.77
CA ILE A 26 -13.76 15.10 16.81
C ILE A 26 -14.91 14.09 16.75
N ASP A 27 -16.13 14.60 16.86
CA ASP A 27 -17.34 13.77 16.72
C ASP A 27 -17.51 13.33 15.26
N ASP A 28 -18.00 12.10 15.07
CA ASP A 28 -18.16 11.50 13.74
C ASP A 28 -19.17 12.30 12.90
N ALA A 29 -20.14 12.97 13.52
CA ALA A 29 -21.06 13.88 12.82
C ALA A 29 -20.36 15.07 12.16
N SER A 30 -19.24 15.54 12.72
CA SER A 30 -18.45 16.66 12.18
C SER A 30 -17.58 16.25 11.00
N LEU A 31 -17.30 14.95 10.86
CA LEU A 31 -16.54 14.40 9.73
C LEU A 31 -17.36 14.36 8.44
N ARG A 32 -18.69 14.50 8.53
CA ARG A 32 -19.62 14.47 7.38
C ARG A 32 -19.63 15.74 6.53
N VAL A 33 -18.91 16.81 6.93
CA VAL A 33 -18.88 18.09 6.20
C VAL A 33 -18.28 17.94 4.80
N HIS A 34 -17.37 16.99 4.60
CA HIS A 34 -16.79 16.68 3.30
C HIS A 34 -16.74 15.16 3.10
N PRO A 35 -17.56 14.58 2.21
CA PRO A 35 -17.77 13.12 2.14
C PRO A 35 -16.48 12.29 1.99
N VAL A 36 -15.57 12.71 1.10
CA VAL A 36 -14.26 12.05 0.92
C VAL A 36 -13.39 12.13 2.18
N LEU A 37 -13.29 13.31 2.80
CA LEU A 37 -12.50 13.48 4.03
C LEU A 37 -13.15 12.76 5.19
N GLY A 38 -14.48 12.66 5.23
CA GLY A 38 -15.21 11.93 6.26
C GLY A 38 -14.81 10.47 6.29
N VAL A 39 -14.78 9.81 5.13
CA VAL A 39 -14.33 8.43 4.99
C VAL A 39 -12.87 8.28 5.44
N VAL A 40 -11.95 9.11 4.92
CA VAL A 40 -10.52 9.02 5.26
C VAL A 40 -10.28 9.21 6.77
N HIS A 41 -10.90 10.22 7.38
CA HIS A 41 -10.75 10.48 8.81
C HIS A 41 -11.35 9.36 9.66
N THR A 42 -12.49 8.82 9.25
CA THR A 42 -13.14 7.68 9.93
C THR A 42 -12.23 6.47 9.96
N MET A 43 -11.58 6.16 8.83
CA MET A 43 -10.59 5.09 8.78
C MET A 43 -9.42 5.37 9.72
N LEU A 44 -8.79 6.55 9.63
CA LEU A 44 -7.63 6.89 10.45
C LEU A 44 -7.95 6.85 11.95
N LYS A 45 -9.16 7.29 12.33
CA LYS A 45 -9.63 7.33 13.70
C LYS A 45 -9.89 5.91 14.25
N HIS A 46 -10.56 5.06 13.48
CA HIS A 46 -11.12 3.81 13.99
C HIS A 46 -10.35 2.55 13.55
N ILE A 47 -9.35 2.65 12.66
CA ILE A 47 -8.62 1.46 12.17
C ILE A 47 -7.96 0.66 13.29
N ARG A 48 -7.50 1.33 14.35
CA ARG A 48 -6.88 0.69 15.53
C ARG A 48 -7.88 0.32 16.63
N ASP A 49 -9.17 0.61 16.45
CA ASP A 49 -10.18 0.25 17.43
C ASP A 49 -10.45 -1.25 17.38
N LYS A 50 -10.22 -1.94 18.50
CA LYS A 50 -10.46 -3.38 18.60
C LYS A 50 -11.92 -3.74 18.40
N ASP A 51 -12.82 -2.82 18.72
CA ASP A 51 -14.27 -3.01 18.61
C ASP A 51 -14.83 -2.46 17.30
N LEU A 52 -13.98 -2.10 16.32
CA LEU A 52 -14.39 -1.53 15.03
C LEU A 52 -15.55 -2.28 14.38
N ILE A 53 -15.52 -3.62 14.38
CA ILE A 53 -16.59 -4.46 13.79
C ILE A 53 -17.95 -4.12 14.40
N THR A 54 -18.01 -3.96 15.73
CA THR A 54 -19.26 -3.64 16.43
C THR A 54 -19.72 -2.21 16.18
N ARG A 55 -18.81 -1.31 15.81
CA ARG A 55 -19.09 0.10 15.51
C ARG A 55 -19.35 0.37 14.04
N LEU A 56 -19.14 -0.59 13.14
CA LEU A 56 -19.42 -0.42 11.71
C LEU A 56 -20.81 0.19 11.44
N PRO A 57 -21.91 -0.27 12.09
CA PRO A 57 -23.23 0.35 11.93
C PRO A 57 -23.27 1.86 12.20
N ASP A 58 -22.54 2.33 13.20
CA ASP A 58 -22.46 3.76 13.55
C ASP A 58 -21.76 4.59 12.46
N LEU A 59 -20.90 3.94 11.68
CA LEU A 59 -20.15 4.56 10.59
C LEU A 59 -20.93 4.58 9.27
N ALA A 60 -21.98 3.77 9.12
CA ALA A 60 -22.76 3.66 7.88
C ALA A 60 -23.19 5.01 7.25
N PRO A 61 -23.63 6.02 8.02
CA PRO A 61 -23.99 7.32 7.45
C PRO A 61 -22.82 7.98 6.69
N ILE A 62 -21.58 7.79 7.16
CA ILE A 62 -20.38 8.37 6.52
C ILE A 62 -20.11 7.70 5.18
N PHE A 63 -20.29 6.37 5.11
CA PHE A 63 -20.15 5.62 3.87
C PHE A 63 -21.28 5.98 2.88
N ALA A 64 -22.50 6.20 3.37
CA ALA A 64 -23.65 6.62 2.56
C ALA A 64 -23.45 8.03 1.98
N ASP A 65 -23.00 8.98 2.79
CA ASP A 65 -22.70 10.34 2.32
C ASP A 65 -21.60 10.33 1.24
N ALA A 66 -20.58 9.49 1.40
CA ALA A 66 -19.55 9.31 0.40
C ALA A 66 -20.06 8.62 -0.87
N TYR A 67 -20.94 7.62 -0.76
CA TYR A 67 -21.53 6.98 -1.93
C TYR A 67 -22.40 7.95 -2.74
N ALA A 68 -23.16 8.82 -2.05
CA ALA A 68 -24.00 9.83 -2.68
C ALA A 68 -23.23 11.01 -3.29
N ALA A 69 -21.94 11.17 -2.97
CA ALA A 69 -21.13 12.28 -3.46
C ALA A 69 -20.75 12.08 -4.93
N ALA A 70 -21.12 13.04 -5.78
CA ALA A 70 -20.86 13.01 -7.22
C ALA A 70 -19.35 12.99 -7.57
N ASP A 71 -18.51 13.62 -6.74
CA ASP A 71 -17.08 13.78 -7.01
C ASP A 71 -16.22 12.96 -6.04
N GLY A 72 -15.66 11.86 -6.53
CA GLY A 72 -14.60 11.10 -5.85
C GLY A 72 -15.03 10.23 -4.66
N GLY A 73 -16.32 10.23 -4.31
CA GLY A 73 -16.88 9.46 -3.21
C GLY A 73 -16.66 7.95 -3.32
N LEU A 74 -17.00 7.36 -4.47
CA LEU A 74 -16.73 5.94 -4.76
C LEU A 74 -15.24 5.58 -4.71
N SER A 75 -14.37 6.47 -5.16
CA SER A 75 -12.91 6.27 -5.07
C SER A 75 -12.44 6.28 -3.61
N ALA A 76 -12.98 7.19 -2.80
CA ALA A 76 -12.70 7.24 -1.36
C ALA A 76 -13.19 5.98 -0.64
N LEU A 77 -14.39 5.49 -0.98
CA LEU A 77 -14.92 4.23 -0.48
C LEU A 77 -14.02 3.06 -0.86
N ARG A 78 -13.62 2.93 -2.13
CA ARG A 78 -12.71 1.86 -2.57
C ARG A 78 -11.37 1.89 -1.83
N LEU A 79 -10.80 3.08 -1.62
CA LEU A 79 -9.59 3.25 -0.82
C LEU A 79 -9.81 2.81 0.64
N ALA A 80 -10.98 3.14 1.19
CA ALA A 80 -11.35 2.75 2.54
C ALA A 80 -11.45 1.24 2.74
N LEU A 81 -12.18 0.59 1.84
CA LEU A 81 -12.33 -0.87 1.83
C LEU A 81 -10.96 -1.54 1.65
N SER A 82 -10.11 -1.01 0.77
CA SER A 82 -8.76 -1.56 0.56
C SER A 82 -7.95 -1.53 1.85
N TYR A 83 -7.87 -0.35 2.48
CA TYR A 83 -7.10 -0.17 3.69
C TYR A 83 -7.66 -0.96 4.88
N LEU A 84 -8.98 -1.04 5.04
CA LEU A 84 -9.62 -1.85 6.08
C LEU A 84 -9.23 -3.32 5.92
N LEU A 85 -9.32 -3.87 4.71
CA LEU A 85 -9.01 -5.28 4.45
C LEU A 85 -7.51 -5.60 4.55
N GLU A 86 -6.63 -4.64 4.25
CA GLU A 86 -5.18 -4.82 4.38
C GLU A 86 -4.68 -4.68 5.82
N ALA A 87 -5.28 -3.78 6.62
CA ALA A 87 -4.81 -3.46 7.96
C ALA A 87 -5.48 -4.30 9.07
N ARG A 88 -6.54 -5.06 8.75
CA ARG A 88 -7.35 -5.82 9.72
C ARG A 88 -7.57 -7.26 9.27
N ASP A 89 -6.81 -8.17 9.85
CA ASP A 89 -6.95 -9.61 9.59
C ASP A 89 -8.26 -10.20 10.16
N ASP A 90 -8.89 -9.52 11.13
CA ASP A 90 -10.15 -9.89 11.76
C ASP A 90 -11.40 -9.46 10.96
N LEU A 91 -11.21 -8.69 9.87
CA LEU A 91 -12.28 -8.25 8.99
C LEU A 91 -12.35 -9.12 7.73
N ALA A 92 -13.30 -10.05 7.71
CA ALA A 92 -13.60 -10.80 6.49
C ALA A 92 -14.28 -9.91 5.44
N PRO A 93 -13.92 -10.03 4.14
CA PRO A 93 -14.58 -9.29 3.06
C PRO A 93 -16.10 -9.44 3.02
N GLN A 94 -16.61 -10.63 3.35
CA GLN A 94 -18.05 -10.88 3.37
C GLN A 94 -18.76 -10.03 4.43
N HIS A 95 -18.19 -9.90 5.64
CA HIS A 95 -18.80 -9.06 6.68
C HIS A 95 -18.89 -7.59 6.26
N LEU A 96 -17.91 -7.11 5.50
CA LEU A 96 -17.89 -5.75 4.98
C LEU A 96 -18.91 -5.59 3.83
N ALA A 97 -19.03 -6.59 2.96
CA ALA A 97 -20.03 -6.63 1.91
C ALA A 97 -21.45 -6.61 2.48
N ASP A 98 -21.75 -7.49 3.43
CA ASP A 98 -23.03 -7.56 4.14
C ASP A 98 -23.36 -6.23 4.85
N PHE A 99 -22.35 -5.61 5.48
CA PHE A 99 -22.51 -4.31 6.13
C PHE A 99 -22.90 -3.22 5.12
N LEU A 100 -22.20 -3.12 3.99
CA LEU A 100 -22.47 -2.11 2.96
C LEU A 100 -23.84 -2.33 2.32
N GLU A 101 -24.20 -3.58 2.03
CA GLU A 101 -25.50 -3.94 1.46
C GLU A 101 -26.65 -3.54 2.41
N GLN A 102 -26.51 -3.87 3.69
CA GLN A 102 -27.56 -3.65 4.69
C GLN A 102 -27.72 -2.19 5.12
N HIS A 103 -26.62 -1.43 5.19
CA HIS A 103 -26.63 -0.10 5.84
C HIS A 103 -26.31 1.06 4.89
N VAL A 104 -25.87 0.80 3.66
CA VAL A 104 -25.42 1.85 2.73
C VAL A 104 -26.16 1.78 1.38
N SER A 105 -25.93 0.72 0.60
CA SER A 105 -26.59 0.50 -0.70
C SER A 105 -26.36 -0.94 -1.18
N GLN A 106 -27.36 -1.52 -1.84
CA GLN A 106 -27.24 -2.85 -2.47
C GLN A 106 -26.14 -2.89 -3.54
N ASP A 107 -25.88 -1.78 -4.21
CA ASP A 107 -24.87 -1.70 -5.29
C ASP A 107 -23.41 -1.73 -4.75
N LEU A 108 -23.21 -1.66 -3.44
CA LEU A 108 -21.88 -1.59 -2.81
C LEU A 108 -21.32 -2.93 -2.36
N GLU A 109 -22.12 -4.00 -2.35
CA GLU A 109 -21.63 -5.36 -2.08
C GLU A 109 -20.51 -5.75 -3.06
N GLU A 110 -20.76 -5.52 -4.35
CA GLU A 110 -19.78 -5.77 -5.43
C GLU A 110 -18.51 -4.94 -5.25
N LEU A 111 -18.61 -3.74 -4.69
CA LEU A 111 -17.45 -2.89 -4.43
C LEU A 111 -16.51 -3.51 -3.38
N ALA A 112 -17.04 -4.06 -2.30
CA ALA A 112 -16.24 -4.76 -1.29
C ALA A 112 -15.62 -6.05 -1.84
N MET A 113 -16.42 -6.86 -2.53
CA MET A 113 -15.96 -8.14 -3.09
C MET A 113 -14.88 -7.94 -4.17
N SER A 114 -15.11 -7.03 -5.11
CA SER A 114 -14.11 -6.70 -6.15
C SER A 114 -12.82 -6.13 -5.57
N THR A 115 -12.93 -5.34 -4.49
CA THR A 115 -11.75 -4.80 -3.79
C THR A 115 -10.94 -5.91 -3.13
N ALA A 116 -11.61 -6.86 -2.45
CA ALA A 116 -10.96 -8.00 -1.84
C ALA A 116 -10.29 -8.91 -2.87
N ASP A 117 -10.94 -9.17 -4.01
CA ASP A 117 -10.39 -10.02 -5.06
C ASP A 117 -9.17 -9.39 -5.73
N ARG A 118 -9.20 -8.07 -5.98
CA ARG A 118 -8.05 -7.32 -6.45
C ARG A 118 -6.86 -7.47 -5.50
N LEU A 119 -7.06 -7.25 -4.20
CA LEU A 119 -6.01 -7.38 -3.19
C LEU A 119 -5.44 -8.81 -3.13
N ARG A 120 -6.29 -9.83 -3.20
CA ARG A 120 -5.84 -11.24 -3.24
C ARG A 120 -5.01 -11.53 -4.48
N GLU A 121 -5.41 -11.03 -5.64
CA GLU A 121 -4.64 -11.24 -6.86
C GLU A 121 -3.31 -10.50 -6.84
N GLU A 122 -3.28 -9.26 -6.36
CA GLU A 122 -2.04 -8.51 -6.13
C GLU A 122 -1.09 -9.27 -5.19
N GLY A 123 -1.61 -9.82 -4.08
CA GLY A 123 -0.85 -10.67 -3.17
C GLY A 123 -0.26 -11.91 -3.86
N ARG A 124 -1.07 -12.64 -4.63
CA ARG A 124 -0.59 -13.82 -5.39
C ARG A 124 0.47 -13.45 -6.43
N GLN A 125 0.32 -12.31 -7.11
CA GLN A 125 1.31 -11.84 -8.08
C GLN A 125 2.63 -11.49 -7.37
N GLN A 126 2.57 -10.77 -6.24
CA GLN A 126 3.73 -10.46 -5.41
C GLN A 126 4.48 -11.73 -4.97
N GLU A 127 3.74 -12.75 -4.50
CA GLU A 127 4.30 -14.04 -4.10
C GLU A 127 4.95 -14.78 -5.26
N ARG A 128 4.30 -14.82 -6.44
CA ARG A 128 4.86 -15.45 -7.64
C ARG A 128 6.16 -14.79 -8.08
N VAL A 129 6.21 -13.46 -8.09
CA VAL A 129 7.42 -12.69 -8.42
C VAL A 129 8.53 -12.98 -7.42
N SER A 130 8.23 -12.91 -6.12
CA SER A 130 9.19 -13.22 -5.06
C SER A 130 9.75 -14.64 -5.19
N ALA A 131 8.88 -15.64 -5.39
CA ALA A 131 9.27 -17.03 -5.58
C ALA A 131 10.18 -17.22 -6.81
N ARG A 132 9.87 -16.55 -7.92
CA ARG A 132 10.70 -16.57 -9.14
C ARG A 132 12.10 -15.99 -8.88
N LEU A 133 12.19 -14.85 -8.20
CA LEU A 133 13.48 -14.22 -7.87
C LEU A 133 14.32 -15.11 -6.95
N GLN A 134 13.70 -15.70 -5.92
CA GLN A 134 14.38 -16.65 -5.04
C GLN A 134 14.90 -17.88 -5.81
N ALA A 135 14.10 -18.40 -6.75
CA ALA A 135 14.52 -19.53 -7.59
C ALA A 135 15.71 -19.17 -8.51
N GLN A 136 15.70 -17.97 -9.10
CA GLN A 136 16.82 -17.48 -9.90
C GLN A 136 18.09 -17.29 -9.05
N ARG A 137 17.98 -16.68 -7.87
CA ARG A 137 19.11 -16.53 -6.92
C ARG A 137 19.72 -17.87 -6.55
N ARG A 138 18.89 -18.86 -6.16
CA ARG A 138 19.37 -20.20 -5.82
C ARG A 138 20.07 -20.88 -6.99
N THR A 139 19.54 -20.71 -8.20
CA THR A 139 20.16 -21.25 -9.42
C THR A 139 21.52 -20.60 -9.68
N LEU A 140 21.60 -19.27 -9.63
CA LEU A 140 22.85 -18.53 -9.83
C LEU A 140 23.90 -18.86 -8.77
N HIS A 141 23.51 -18.96 -7.50
CA HIS A 141 24.39 -19.42 -6.43
C HIS A 141 25.04 -20.75 -6.80
N ARG A 142 24.22 -21.73 -7.23
CA ARG A 142 24.71 -23.05 -7.61
C ARG A 142 25.64 -23.01 -8.82
N LEU A 143 25.34 -22.19 -9.82
CA LEU A 143 26.20 -22.06 -11.00
C LEU A 143 27.53 -21.38 -10.68
N ILE A 144 27.52 -20.34 -9.82
CA ILE A 144 28.73 -19.69 -9.32
C ILE A 144 29.59 -20.71 -8.57
N GLU A 145 28.99 -21.47 -7.66
CA GLU A 145 29.67 -22.53 -6.90
C GLU A 145 30.34 -23.55 -7.83
N LEU A 146 29.62 -24.01 -8.85
CA LEU A 146 30.11 -25.01 -9.80
C LEU A 146 31.25 -24.49 -10.70
N ARG A 147 31.22 -23.21 -11.09
CA ARG A 147 32.17 -22.63 -12.05
C ARG A 147 33.39 -22.00 -11.39
N PHE A 148 33.18 -21.31 -10.28
CA PHE A 148 34.20 -20.49 -9.64
C PHE A 148 34.56 -20.96 -8.22
N GLY A 149 33.89 -22.00 -7.72
CA GLY A 149 34.02 -22.44 -6.34
C GLY A 149 33.07 -21.72 -5.39
N PRO A 150 33.08 -22.08 -4.10
CA PRO A 150 32.10 -21.60 -3.12
C PRO A 150 32.08 -20.05 -3.05
N PRO A 151 30.89 -19.42 -3.16
CA PRO A 151 30.79 -17.97 -3.17
C PRO A 151 31.23 -17.38 -1.83
N SER A 152 31.92 -16.25 -1.91
CA SER A 152 32.30 -15.48 -0.72
C SER A 152 31.05 -14.86 -0.05
N PRO A 153 31.12 -14.48 1.23
CA PRO A 153 30.04 -13.75 1.89
C PRO A 153 29.63 -12.45 1.17
N ALA A 154 30.60 -11.77 0.52
CA ALA A 154 30.33 -10.57 -0.27
C ALA A 154 29.52 -10.90 -1.54
N THR A 155 29.87 -11.99 -2.22
CA THR A 155 29.13 -12.51 -3.39
C THR A 155 27.69 -12.87 -3.00
N GLU A 156 27.50 -13.53 -1.86
CA GLU A 156 26.18 -13.91 -1.35
C GLU A 156 25.32 -12.67 -1.07
N ALA A 157 25.88 -11.67 -0.37
CA ALA A 157 25.17 -10.43 -0.09
C ALA A 157 24.72 -9.70 -1.37
N ARG A 158 25.58 -9.70 -2.41
CA ARG A 158 25.22 -9.12 -3.72
C ARG A 158 24.11 -9.90 -4.41
N LEU A 159 24.13 -11.23 -4.31
CA LEU A 159 23.09 -12.09 -4.90
C LEU A 159 21.73 -11.88 -4.23
N GLN A 160 21.71 -11.68 -2.91
CA GLN A 160 20.51 -11.39 -2.14
C GLN A 160 19.93 -9.99 -2.44
N ALA A 161 20.80 -8.99 -2.64
CA ALA A 161 20.38 -7.62 -2.96
C ALA A 161 20.04 -7.39 -4.44
N ALA A 162 20.36 -8.36 -5.32
CA ALA A 162 20.21 -8.24 -6.77
C ALA A 162 18.76 -8.02 -7.21
N THR A 163 18.54 -7.14 -8.18
CA THR A 163 17.26 -6.96 -8.86
C THR A 163 17.00 -8.09 -9.87
N GLU A 164 15.77 -8.20 -10.39
CA GLU A 164 15.47 -9.15 -11.48
C GLU A 164 16.39 -8.96 -12.69
N ALA A 165 16.66 -7.70 -13.05
CA ALA A 165 17.52 -7.35 -14.18
C ALA A 165 18.98 -7.76 -13.93
N ASP A 166 19.49 -7.60 -12.70
CA ASP A 166 20.83 -8.06 -12.33
C ASP A 166 20.94 -9.57 -12.46
N LEU A 167 19.97 -10.32 -11.90
CA LEU A 167 19.95 -11.77 -11.97
C LEU A 167 19.88 -12.26 -13.42
N ALA A 168 19.03 -11.65 -14.25
CA ALA A 168 18.93 -12.01 -15.66
C ALA A 168 20.27 -11.80 -16.40
N ARG A 169 20.88 -10.63 -16.22
CA ARG A 169 22.20 -10.31 -16.79
C ARG A 169 23.26 -11.31 -16.34
N TRP A 170 23.31 -11.66 -15.06
CA TRP A 170 24.30 -12.63 -14.56
C TRP A 170 24.05 -14.03 -15.12
N VAL A 171 22.80 -14.45 -15.30
CA VAL A 171 22.51 -15.73 -15.97
C VAL A 171 23.06 -15.74 -17.39
N ASP A 172 22.90 -14.66 -18.16
CA ASP A 172 23.38 -14.60 -19.55
C ASP A 172 24.92 -14.62 -19.65
N HIS A 173 25.61 -14.06 -18.66
CA HIS A 173 27.08 -13.97 -18.63
C HIS A 173 27.77 -15.09 -17.83
N ILE A 174 27.02 -15.98 -17.16
CA ILE A 174 27.56 -17.01 -16.27
C ILE A 174 28.49 -18.01 -16.96
N LEU A 175 28.42 -18.15 -18.28
CA LEU A 175 29.26 -19.07 -19.07
C LEU A 175 30.47 -18.39 -19.70
N THR A 176 30.47 -17.05 -19.78
CA THR A 176 31.49 -16.28 -20.51
C THR A 176 32.44 -15.52 -19.58
N ALA A 177 31.96 -15.01 -18.43
CA ALA A 177 32.77 -14.22 -17.50
C ALA A 177 34.01 -14.98 -16.97
N ALA A 178 35.20 -14.43 -16.95
CA ALA A 178 36.39 -15.14 -16.47
C ALA A 178 36.46 -15.28 -14.94
N SER A 179 35.67 -14.51 -14.19
CA SER A 179 35.61 -14.52 -12.73
C SER A 179 34.23 -14.15 -12.18
N VAL A 180 34.00 -14.39 -10.89
CA VAL A 180 32.79 -13.93 -10.17
C VAL A 180 32.71 -12.40 -10.14
N ASP A 181 33.83 -11.70 -10.00
CA ASP A 181 33.84 -10.24 -9.97
C ASP A 181 33.45 -9.64 -11.33
N GLU A 182 33.92 -10.25 -12.42
CA GLU A 182 33.51 -9.86 -13.78
C GLU A 182 32.02 -10.15 -14.02
N LEU A 183 31.54 -11.31 -13.56
CA LEU A 183 30.13 -11.70 -13.69
C LEU A 183 29.20 -10.68 -13.02
N LEU A 184 29.48 -10.35 -11.75
CA LEU A 184 28.61 -9.49 -10.97
C LEU A 184 28.71 -8.01 -11.42
N GLY A 185 29.77 -7.66 -12.15
CA GLY A 185 30.21 -6.27 -12.38
C GLY A 185 30.83 -5.72 -11.10
N SER A 186 31.84 -4.86 -11.16
CA SER A 186 32.35 -4.20 -9.94
C SER A 186 31.28 -3.29 -9.35
#